data_AF-A0A553JAL5-F1
#
_entry.id   AF-A0A553JAL5-F1
#
_cell.length_a   1.000
_cell.length_b   1.000
_cell.length_c   1.000
_cell.angle_alpha   90.00
_cell.angle_beta   90.00
_cell.angle_gamma   90.00
#
_symmetry.space_group_name_H-M   'P 1'
#
loop_
_entity.id
_entity.type
_entity.pdbx_description
1 polymer ?
#
loop_
_entity_poly.entity_id
_entity_poly.type
_entity_poly.pdbx_seq_one_letter_code
_entity_poly.pdbx_strand_id
1 'polypeptide(L)'
;METLIVLISKIPNVIWSAVIASFLTFLGVFWTNKGNEKRQAALLEHEKQKYQSEQKLALKKEVFLNVAGSFADVLGIVPKLINLEFTQKDIEVQMKDHSGIVAKSYLAAKEESVAEILNYSAETAEVFIDLMKDRAIALDHKKAIEIYGSTIDKANNEKDRLISIMKELNLQGRNDPATFDYLNKSYETQEGIVQRSTASLEEQEGILEPLYLEFAKKCMSEHGRLLSLLPPMTIALRGELGNDQDSQVFIDALNSNIEIMNSAFDNLFVRKEA
;
A
#
# COMPACT_ATOMS: atom_id res chain seq x y z
N MET A 1 49.11 -68.59 -43.72
CA MET A 1 47.67 -68.26 -43.80
C MET A 1 46.81 -69.53 -43.80
N GLU A 2 47.20 -70.56 -44.55
CA GLU A 2 46.51 -71.88 -44.56
C GLU A 2 46.48 -72.61 -43.21
N THR A 3 47.55 -72.56 -42.42
CA THR A 3 47.62 -73.20 -41.09
C THR A 3 46.67 -72.60 -40.05
N LEU A 4 46.37 -71.30 -40.15
CA LEU A 4 45.41 -70.63 -39.27
C LEU A 4 43.97 -71.01 -39.63
N ILE A 5 43.70 -71.11 -40.95
CA ILE A 5 42.39 -71.46 -41.49
C ILE A 5 42.02 -72.92 -41.14
N VAL A 6 42.97 -73.85 -41.22
CA VAL A 6 42.77 -75.26 -40.84
C VAL A 6 42.53 -75.44 -39.34
N LEU A 7 43.13 -74.58 -38.49
CA LEU A 7 42.90 -74.59 -37.05
C LEU A 7 41.52 -74.03 -36.69
N ILE A 8 41.11 -72.96 -37.38
CA ILE A 8 39.79 -72.32 -37.23
C ILE A 8 38.66 -73.25 -37.68
N SER A 9 38.86 -74.05 -38.72
CA SER A 9 37.86 -75.00 -39.24
C SER A 9 37.66 -76.25 -38.38
N LYS A 10 38.52 -76.51 -37.39
CA LYS A 10 38.38 -77.62 -36.43
C LYS A 10 37.54 -77.25 -35.19
N ILE A 11 37.21 -75.97 -35.01
CA ILE A 11 36.42 -75.51 -33.87
C ILE A 11 34.94 -75.86 -34.13
N PRO A 12 34.27 -76.62 -33.24
CA PRO A 12 32.85 -76.93 -33.35
C PRO A 12 31.99 -75.67 -33.55
N ASN A 13 31.01 -75.75 -34.46
CA ASN A 13 30.06 -74.66 -34.72
C ASN A 13 29.37 -74.14 -33.46
N VAL A 14 29.17 -75.00 -32.45
CA VAL A 14 28.59 -74.63 -31.14
C VAL A 14 29.43 -73.56 -30.42
N ILE A 15 30.76 -73.64 -30.52
CA ILE A 15 31.66 -72.65 -29.90
C ILE A 15 31.59 -71.32 -30.66
N TRP A 16 31.56 -71.36 -32.00
CA TRP A 16 31.35 -70.15 -32.81
C TRP A 16 30.00 -69.48 -32.53
N SER A 17 28.93 -70.27 -32.37
CA SER A 17 27.62 -69.76 -31.98
C SER A 17 27.64 -69.12 -30.59
N ALA A 18 28.34 -69.72 -29.61
CA ALA A 18 28.47 -69.16 -28.26
C ALA A 18 29.28 -67.83 -28.25
N VAL A 19 30.34 -67.74 -29.06
CA VAL A 19 31.15 -66.52 -29.20
C VAL A 19 30.34 -65.40 -29.86
N ILE A 20 29.63 -65.70 -30.96
CA ILE A 20 28.80 -64.73 -31.67
C ILE A 20 27.64 -64.27 -30.77
N ALA A 21 26.97 -65.19 -30.07
CA ALA A 21 25.90 -64.86 -29.12
C ALA A 21 26.41 -63.92 -28.01
N SER A 22 27.57 -64.22 -27.41
CA SER A 22 28.17 -63.39 -26.35
C SER A 22 28.55 -61.99 -26.86
N PHE A 23 29.10 -61.90 -28.07
CA PHE A 23 29.43 -60.61 -28.70
C PHE A 23 28.18 -59.79 -29.00
N LEU A 24 27.12 -60.41 -29.52
CA LEU A 24 25.83 -59.75 -29.75
C LEU A 24 25.18 -59.27 -28.44
N THR A 25 25.26 -60.06 -27.36
CA THR A 25 24.79 -59.64 -26.04
C THR A 25 25.59 -58.45 -25.51
N PHE A 26 26.92 -58.48 -25.62
CA PHE A 26 27.77 -57.37 -25.20
C PHE A 26 27.50 -56.09 -25.99
N LEU A 27 27.38 -56.18 -27.32
CA LEU A 27 26.99 -55.04 -28.17
C LEU A 27 25.60 -54.50 -27.81
N GLY A 28 24.64 -55.39 -27.57
CA GLY A 28 23.28 -55.02 -27.15
C GLY A 28 23.27 -54.27 -25.82
N VAL A 29 24.00 -54.76 -24.81
CA VAL A 29 24.15 -54.10 -23.50
C VAL A 29 24.89 -52.77 -23.64
N PHE A 30 25.96 -52.71 -24.44
CA PHE A 30 26.72 -51.49 -24.67
C PHE A 30 25.88 -50.39 -25.33
N TRP A 31 25.13 -50.72 -26.39
CA TRP A 31 24.22 -49.78 -27.04
C TRP A 31 23.07 -49.37 -26.12
N THR A 32 22.51 -50.29 -25.35
CA THR A 32 21.44 -49.99 -24.38
C THR A 32 21.94 -49.06 -23.27
N ASN A 33 23.13 -49.32 -22.71
CA ASN A 33 23.73 -48.47 -21.68
C ASN A 33 24.07 -47.07 -22.22
N LYS A 34 24.65 -46.98 -23.43
CA LYS A 34 24.93 -45.69 -24.08
C LYS A 34 23.65 -44.90 -24.38
N GLY A 35 22.57 -45.58 -24.78
CA GLY A 35 21.26 -44.97 -24.98
C GLY A 35 20.64 -44.48 -23.67
N ASN A 36 20.71 -45.29 -22.62
CA ASN A 36 20.23 -44.93 -21.28
C ASN A 36 20.98 -43.74 -20.70
N GLU A 37 22.31 -43.68 -20.83
CA GLU A 37 23.13 -42.57 -20.36
C GLU A 37 22.72 -41.25 -21.04
N LYS A 38 22.55 -41.26 -22.38
CA LYS A 38 22.06 -40.08 -23.12
C LYS A 38 20.67 -39.65 -22.68
N ARG A 39 19.75 -40.60 -22.48
CA ARG A 39 18.39 -40.29 -22.02
C ARG A 39 18.41 -39.73 -20.60
N GLN A 40 19.24 -40.29 -19.72
CA GLN A 40 19.38 -39.82 -18.34
C GLN A 40 19.97 -38.42 -18.28
N ALA A 41 20.99 -38.12 -19.09
CA ALA A 41 21.55 -36.78 -19.19
C ALA A 41 20.51 -35.76 -19.70
N ALA A 42 19.73 -36.12 -20.73
CA ALA A 42 18.65 -35.25 -21.23
C ALA A 42 17.54 -35.01 -20.19
N LEU A 43 17.19 -36.04 -19.41
CA LEU A 43 16.22 -35.92 -18.31
C LEU A 43 16.73 -35.00 -17.20
N LEU A 44 17.99 -35.18 -16.77
CA LEU A 44 18.60 -34.33 -15.74
C LEU A 44 18.68 -32.86 -16.16
N GLU A 45 19.03 -32.60 -17.42
CA GLU A 45 19.07 -31.22 -17.94
C GLU A 45 17.66 -30.60 -18.01
N HIS A 46 16.67 -31.36 -18.45
CA HIS A 46 15.27 -30.92 -18.43
C HIS A 46 14.77 -30.67 -17.00
N GLU A 47 15.07 -31.54 -16.04
CA GLU A 47 14.73 -31.36 -14.63
C GLU A 47 15.40 -30.13 -14.04
N LYS A 48 16.68 -29.88 -14.35
CA LYS A 48 17.41 -28.68 -13.94
C LYS A 48 16.75 -27.41 -14.48
N GLN A 49 16.41 -27.38 -15.77
CA GLN A 49 15.74 -26.25 -16.40
C GLN A 49 14.35 -26.01 -15.80
N LYS A 50 13.58 -27.08 -15.58
CA LYS A 50 12.28 -27.03 -14.93
C LYS A 50 12.40 -26.46 -13.51
N TYR A 51 13.36 -26.95 -12.72
CA TYR A 51 13.59 -26.49 -11.36
C TYR A 51 13.97 -25.00 -11.30
N GLN A 52 14.87 -24.54 -12.18
CA GLN A 52 15.23 -23.13 -12.28
C GLN A 52 14.04 -22.24 -12.68
N SER A 53 13.21 -22.71 -13.61
CA SER A 53 11.98 -22.01 -14.01
C SER A 53 10.98 -21.92 -12.86
N GLU A 54 10.79 -23.02 -12.12
CA GLU A 54 9.90 -23.06 -10.95
C GLU A 54 10.37 -22.12 -9.84
N GLN A 55 11.68 -22.12 -9.51
CA GLN A 55 12.24 -21.20 -8.53
C GLN A 55 12.06 -19.73 -8.93
N LYS A 56 12.33 -19.40 -10.21
CA LYS A 56 12.15 -18.04 -10.72
C LYS A 56 10.69 -17.59 -10.65
N LEU A 57 9.75 -18.47 -11.01
CA LEU A 57 8.33 -18.17 -10.92
C LEU A 57 7.87 -18.02 -9.46
N ALA A 58 8.37 -18.85 -8.55
CA ALA A 58 8.07 -18.76 -7.12
C ALA A 58 8.52 -17.41 -6.54
N LEU A 59 9.76 -17.00 -6.83
CA LEU A 59 10.29 -15.70 -6.42
C LEU A 59 9.44 -14.55 -6.97
N LYS A 60 9.10 -14.59 -8.26
CA LYS A 60 8.25 -13.58 -8.90
C LYS A 60 6.87 -13.48 -8.25
N LYS A 61 6.22 -14.61 -7.96
CA LYS A 61 4.93 -14.64 -7.27
C LYS A 61 5.01 -13.94 -5.92
N GLU A 62 6.00 -14.29 -5.10
CA GLU A 62 6.17 -13.65 -3.79
C GLU A 62 6.37 -12.14 -3.91
N VAL A 63 7.30 -11.70 -4.78
CA VAL A 63 7.61 -10.28 -4.95
C VAL A 63 6.40 -9.51 -5.47
N PHE A 64 5.73 -10.00 -6.52
CA PHE A 64 4.63 -9.26 -7.14
C PHE A 64 3.34 -9.26 -6.33
N LEU A 65 3.07 -10.32 -5.55
CA LEU A 65 1.96 -10.31 -4.60
C LEU A 65 2.21 -9.29 -3.48
N ASN A 66 3.44 -9.20 -2.98
CA ASN A 66 3.80 -8.18 -1.99
C ASN A 66 3.66 -6.76 -2.57
N VAL A 67 4.10 -6.53 -3.81
CA VAL A 67 3.95 -5.24 -4.50
C VAL A 67 2.47 -4.88 -4.64
N ALA A 68 1.64 -5.78 -5.17
CA ALA A 68 0.21 -5.55 -5.34
C ALA A 68 -0.49 -5.25 -4.01
N GLY A 69 -0.19 -6.04 -2.97
CA GLY A 69 -0.73 -5.81 -1.62
C GLY A 69 -0.30 -4.46 -1.04
N SER A 70 0.98 -4.11 -1.17
CA SER A 70 1.49 -2.86 -0.64
C SER A 70 0.90 -1.62 -1.33
N PHE A 71 0.68 -1.67 -2.65
CA PHE A 71 -0.03 -0.59 -3.34
C PHE A 71 -1.51 -0.52 -2.98
N ALA A 72 -2.17 -1.65 -2.73
CA ALA A 72 -3.54 -1.65 -2.23
C ALA A 72 -3.64 -1.00 -0.85
N ASP A 73 -2.69 -1.28 0.06
CA ASP A 73 -2.61 -0.66 1.38
C ASP A 73 -2.40 0.86 1.27
N VAL A 74 -1.43 1.30 0.45
CA VAL A 74 -1.14 2.73 0.22
C VAL A 74 -2.34 3.44 -0.40
N LEU A 75 -2.95 2.86 -1.42
CA LEU A 75 -4.14 3.41 -2.07
C LEU A 75 -5.31 3.54 -1.09
N GLY A 76 -5.44 2.58 -0.16
CA GLY A 76 -6.44 2.59 0.91
C GLY A 76 -6.22 3.68 1.97
N ILE A 77 -5.07 4.36 1.98
CA ILE A 77 -4.83 5.51 2.88
C ILE A 77 -5.62 6.73 2.39
N VAL A 78 -5.71 6.96 1.08
CA VAL A 78 -6.30 8.17 0.49
C VAL A 78 -7.69 8.51 1.07
N PRO A 79 -8.69 7.61 1.07
CA PRO A 79 -9.99 7.91 1.67
C PRO A 79 -9.93 8.06 3.20
N LYS A 80 -8.96 7.45 3.89
CA LYS A 80 -8.80 7.59 5.35
C LYS A 80 -8.28 8.97 5.74
N LEU A 81 -7.59 9.68 4.84
CA LEU A 81 -7.09 11.04 5.09
C LEU A 81 -8.20 12.04 5.41
N ILE A 82 -9.41 11.79 4.89
CA ILE A 82 -10.64 12.55 5.19
C ILE A 82 -10.87 12.58 6.70
N ASN A 83 -10.60 11.49 7.42
CA ASN A 83 -10.66 11.51 8.87
C ASN A 83 -9.44 12.26 9.45
N LEU A 84 -9.67 13.46 9.98
CA LEU A 84 -8.61 14.25 10.62
C LEU A 84 -8.05 13.60 11.90
N GLU A 85 -8.72 12.60 12.49
CA GLU A 85 -8.18 11.79 13.60
C GLU A 85 -7.18 10.72 13.12
N PHE A 86 -7.13 10.41 11.82
CA PHE A 86 -6.19 9.43 11.28
C PHE A 86 -4.76 9.98 11.40
N THR A 87 -3.98 9.49 12.35
CA THR A 87 -2.76 10.19 12.76
C THR A 87 -1.62 10.00 11.74
N GLN A 88 -0.61 10.88 11.82
CA GLN A 88 0.63 10.71 11.06
C GLN A 88 1.29 9.35 11.33
N LYS A 89 1.19 8.86 12.58
CA LYS A 89 1.67 7.53 12.96
C LYS A 89 0.90 6.41 12.26
N ASP A 90 -0.42 6.56 12.11
CA ASP A 90 -1.24 5.55 11.42
C ASP A 90 -0.90 5.49 9.92
N ILE A 91 -0.61 6.64 9.30
CA ILE A 91 -0.08 6.73 7.93
C ILE A 91 1.25 5.99 7.82
N GLU A 92 2.21 6.31 8.69
CA GLU A 92 3.54 5.69 8.70
C GLU A 92 3.49 4.17 8.90
N VAL A 93 2.57 3.69 9.75
CA VAL A 93 2.36 2.25 9.96
C VAL A 93 1.82 1.57 8.70
N GLN A 94 0.88 2.19 7.98
CA GLN A 94 0.33 1.61 6.75
C GLN A 94 1.31 1.68 5.56
N MET A 95 2.17 2.69 5.51
CA MET A 95 3.23 2.81 4.51
C MET A 95 4.49 2.01 4.88
N LYS A 96 4.50 1.38 6.05
CA LYS A 96 5.66 0.66 6.55
C LYS A 96 6.05 -0.41 5.54
N ASP A 97 7.33 -0.42 5.20
CA ASP A 97 7.96 -1.36 4.27
C ASP A 97 7.58 -1.18 2.77
N HIS A 98 6.67 -0.25 2.42
CA HIS A 98 6.23 -0.04 1.02
C HIS A 98 7.41 0.15 0.06
N SER A 99 8.30 1.10 0.35
CA SER A 99 9.47 1.38 -0.50
C SER A 99 10.40 0.17 -0.61
N GLY A 100 10.53 -0.62 0.46
CA GLY A 100 11.34 -1.84 0.46
C GLY A 100 10.71 -2.95 -0.40
N ILE A 101 9.39 -3.06 -0.38
CA ILE A 101 8.64 -4.00 -1.22
C ILE A 101 8.77 -3.61 -2.69
N VAL A 102 8.56 -2.33 -3.03
CA VAL A 102 8.71 -1.83 -4.41
C VAL A 102 10.15 -2.04 -4.90
N ALA A 103 11.16 -1.76 -4.07
CA ALA A 103 12.56 -1.95 -4.45
C ALA A 103 12.93 -3.41 -4.77
N LYS A 104 12.29 -4.40 -4.12
CA LYS A 104 12.49 -5.82 -4.45
C LYS A 104 12.03 -6.16 -5.88
N SER A 105 11.04 -5.44 -6.41
CA SER A 105 10.57 -5.65 -7.78
C SER A 105 11.67 -5.36 -8.82
N TYR A 106 12.58 -4.43 -8.53
CA TYR A 106 13.67 -4.04 -9.44
C TYR A 106 14.63 -5.19 -9.76
N LEU A 107 14.72 -6.19 -8.87
CA LEU A 107 15.59 -7.35 -9.03
C LEU A 107 14.89 -8.54 -9.71
N ALA A 108 13.56 -8.60 -9.66
CA ALA A 108 12.78 -9.76 -10.09
C ALA A 108 12.01 -9.53 -11.40
N ALA A 109 11.70 -8.28 -11.73
CA ALA A 109 10.94 -7.89 -12.92
C ALA A 109 11.85 -7.53 -14.11
N LYS A 110 11.27 -7.57 -15.30
CA LYS A 110 11.79 -6.97 -16.54
C LYS A 110 11.70 -5.45 -16.43
N GLU A 111 12.57 -4.77 -17.17
CA GLU A 111 12.67 -3.31 -17.19
C GLU A 111 11.34 -2.63 -17.54
N GLU A 112 10.59 -3.17 -18.50
CA GLU A 112 9.26 -2.66 -18.88
C GLU A 112 8.26 -2.72 -17.71
N SER A 113 8.24 -3.81 -16.95
CA SER A 113 7.36 -3.94 -15.78
C SER A 113 7.82 -3.07 -14.62
N VAL A 114 9.14 -2.90 -14.44
CA VAL A 114 9.68 -1.94 -13.46
C VAL A 114 9.26 -0.52 -13.81
N ALA A 115 9.28 -0.14 -15.10
CA ALA A 115 8.84 1.19 -15.52
C ALA A 115 7.37 1.44 -15.16
N GLU A 116 6.46 0.48 -15.40
CA GLU A 116 5.05 0.63 -15.03
C GLU A 116 4.83 0.71 -13.50
N ILE A 117 5.60 -0.06 -12.71
CA ILE A 117 5.58 0.02 -11.24
C ILE A 117 6.04 1.40 -10.78
N LEU A 118 7.13 1.92 -11.35
CA LEU A 118 7.69 3.23 -10.99
C LEU A 118 6.77 4.38 -11.41
N ASN A 119 6.13 4.31 -12.57
CA ASN A 119 5.16 5.29 -13.02
C ASN A 119 3.99 5.37 -12.04
N TYR A 120 3.40 4.24 -11.67
CA TYR A 120 2.32 4.20 -10.70
C TYR A 120 2.77 4.67 -9.30
N SER A 121 3.99 4.33 -8.90
CA SER A 121 4.59 4.81 -7.65
C SER A 121 4.75 6.33 -7.62
N ALA A 122 5.21 6.93 -8.72
CA ALA A 122 5.37 8.38 -8.85
C ALA A 122 4.02 9.10 -8.77
N GLU A 123 3.02 8.63 -9.51
CA GLU A 123 1.65 9.16 -9.48
C GLU A 123 1.05 9.08 -8.07
N THR A 124 1.25 7.94 -7.39
CA THR A 124 0.78 7.75 -6.01
C THR A 124 1.47 8.72 -5.05
N ALA A 125 2.78 8.92 -5.19
CA ALA A 125 3.55 9.83 -4.35
C ALA A 125 3.14 11.30 -4.55
N GLU A 126 2.92 11.72 -5.79
CA GLU A 126 2.47 13.07 -6.13
C GLU A 126 1.13 13.39 -5.46
N VAL A 127 0.14 12.50 -5.63
CA VAL A 127 -1.17 12.62 -4.97
C VAL A 127 -1.01 12.71 -3.46
N PHE A 128 -0.18 11.85 -2.89
CA PHE A 128 -0.01 11.80 -1.44
C PHE A 128 0.58 13.11 -0.90
N ILE A 129 1.59 13.66 -1.56
CA ILE A 129 2.20 14.94 -1.17
C ILE A 129 1.16 16.06 -1.22
N ASP A 130 0.38 16.12 -2.30
CA ASP A 130 -0.57 17.20 -2.50
C ASP A 130 -1.75 17.12 -1.51
N LEU A 131 -2.27 15.92 -1.24
CA LEU A 131 -3.30 15.71 -0.23
C LEU A 131 -2.79 15.97 1.19
N MET A 132 -1.54 15.60 1.51
CA MET A 132 -0.95 15.86 2.83
C MET A 132 -0.79 17.35 3.10
N LYS A 133 -0.48 18.15 2.08
CA LYS A 133 -0.42 19.60 2.17
C LYS A 133 -1.79 20.18 2.54
N ASP A 134 -2.84 19.79 1.82
CA ASP A 134 -4.20 20.29 2.08
C ASP A 134 -4.72 19.84 3.45
N ARG A 135 -4.39 18.60 3.83
CA ARG A 135 -4.69 18.03 5.14
C ARG A 135 -4.03 18.81 6.27
N ALA A 136 -2.78 19.24 6.10
CA ALA A 136 -2.07 20.03 7.11
C ALA A 136 -2.80 21.35 7.41
N ILE A 137 -3.31 22.02 6.38
CA ILE A 137 -4.09 23.25 6.53
C ILE A 137 -5.37 22.99 7.33
N ALA A 138 -6.10 21.92 7.01
CA ALA A 138 -7.30 21.54 7.77
C ALA A 138 -7.00 21.23 9.25
N LEU A 139 -5.89 20.53 9.51
CA LEU A 139 -5.44 20.21 10.86
C LEU A 139 -5.05 21.45 11.67
N ASP A 140 -4.43 22.45 11.03
CA ASP A 140 -4.06 23.70 11.69
C ASP A 140 -5.30 24.47 12.18
N HIS A 141 -6.34 24.57 11.34
CA HIS A 141 -7.62 25.17 11.74
C HIS A 141 -8.31 24.37 12.84
N LYS A 142 -8.36 23.05 12.73
CA LYS A 142 -8.90 22.18 13.78
C LYS A 142 -8.18 22.39 15.12
N LYS A 143 -6.85 22.45 15.09
CA LYS A 143 -6.03 22.69 16.28
C LYS A 143 -6.27 24.09 16.86
N ALA A 144 -6.47 25.10 16.03
CA ALA A 144 -6.82 26.44 16.48
C ALA A 144 -8.17 26.45 17.22
N ILE A 145 -9.19 25.76 16.69
CA ILE A 145 -10.50 25.58 17.34
C ILE A 145 -10.32 24.94 18.71
N GLU A 146 -9.56 23.84 18.82
CA GLU A 146 -9.28 23.16 20.09
C GLU A 146 -8.59 24.10 21.11
N ILE A 147 -7.64 24.91 20.65
CA ILE A 147 -6.93 25.90 21.50
C ILE A 147 -7.90 26.97 22.02
N TYR A 148 -8.74 27.53 21.15
CA TYR A 148 -9.72 28.54 21.56
C TYR A 148 -10.78 27.96 22.49
N GLY A 149 -11.28 26.76 22.22
CA GLY A 149 -12.19 26.04 23.12
C GLY A 149 -11.59 25.84 24.51
N SER A 150 -10.36 25.33 24.59
CA SER A 150 -9.65 25.18 25.87
C SER A 150 -9.41 26.51 26.58
N THR A 151 -9.19 27.60 25.84
CA THR A 151 -8.99 28.94 26.39
C THR A 151 -10.29 29.49 27.00
N ILE A 152 -11.42 29.30 26.30
CA ILE A 152 -12.76 29.66 26.78
C ILE A 152 -13.07 28.91 28.08
N ASP A 153 -12.85 27.60 28.11
CA ASP A 153 -13.10 26.76 29.29
C ASP A 153 -12.29 27.24 30.50
N LYS A 154 -11.00 27.52 30.31
CA LYS A 154 -10.12 28.03 31.37
C LYS A 154 -10.57 29.40 31.88
N ALA A 155 -10.97 30.31 30.98
CA ALA A 155 -11.44 31.64 31.35
C ALA A 155 -12.79 31.58 32.10
N ASN A 156 -13.71 30.71 31.69
CA ASN A 156 -14.97 30.48 32.39
C ASN A 156 -14.75 29.88 33.79
N ASN A 157 -13.84 28.91 33.93
CA ASN A 157 -13.50 28.36 35.24
C ASN A 157 -12.92 29.44 36.19
N GLU A 158 -12.10 30.36 35.69
CA GLU A 158 -11.59 31.47 36.50
C GLU A 158 -12.68 32.49 36.84
N LYS A 159 -13.61 32.79 35.92
CA LYS A 159 -14.81 33.61 36.21
C LYS A 159 -15.63 33.04 37.36
N ASP A 160 -15.91 31.74 37.34
CA ASP A 160 -16.67 31.05 38.38
C ASP A 160 -15.95 31.09 39.74
N ARG A 161 -14.62 30.95 39.72
CA ARG A 161 -13.79 31.11 40.91
C ARG A 161 -13.84 32.54 41.46
N LEU A 162 -13.72 33.55 40.61
CA LEU A 162 -13.79 34.96 41.01
C LEU A 162 -15.16 35.29 41.65
N ILE A 163 -16.25 34.84 41.02
CA ILE A 163 -17.61 34.97 41.58
C ILE A 163 -17.70 34.29 42.96
N SER A 164 -17.11 33.10 43.12
CA SER A 164 -17.11 32.38 44.39
C SER A 164 -16.36 33.14 45.49
N ILE A 165 -15.23 33.76 45.17
CA ILE A 165 -14.48 34.61 46.11
C ILE A 165 -15.31 35.85 46.51
N MET A 166 -15.92 36.53 45.54
CA MET A 166 -16.80 37.68 45.81
C MET A 166 -17.97 37.30 46.73
N LYS A 167 -18.60 36.15 46.50
CA LYS A 167 -19.67 35.62 47.36
C LYS A 167 -19.18 35.37 48.79
N GLU A 168 -18.02 34.74 48.95
CA GLU A 168 -17.45 34.46 50.26
C GLU A 168 -17.12 35.75 51.04
N LEU A 169 -16.50 36.73 50.38
CA LEU A 169 -16.20 38.04 51.01
C LEU A 169 -17.46 38.75 51.48
N ASN A 170 -18.53 38.73 50.67
CA ASN A 170 -19.83 39.27 51.04
C ASN A 170 -20.42 38.55 52.26
N LEU A 171 -20.34 37.21 52.32
CA LEU A 171 -20.84 36.42 53.46
C LEU A 171 -20.07 36.70 54.75
N GLN A 172 -18.78 36.99 54.66
CA GLN A 172 -17.93 37.36 55.79
C GLN A 172 -18.14 38.83 56.24
N GLY A 173 -19.01 39.59 55.57
CA GLY A 173 -19.22 41.02 55.84
C GLY A 173 -18.00 41.89 55.49
N ARG A 174 -17.06 41.37 54.69
CA ARG A 174 -15.85 42.07 54.26
C ARG A 174 -16.15 42.82 52.97
N ASN A 175 -16.51 44.10 53.09
CA ASN A 175 -16.86 44.96 51.96
C ASN A 175 -15.77 46.00 51.67
N ASP A 176 -14.52 45.55 51.51
CA ASP A 176 -13.44 46.45 51.09
C ASP A 176 -13.61 46.82 49.60
N PRO A 177 -13.88 48.09 49.26
CA PRO A 177 -14.18 48.49 47.88
C PRO A 177 -13.03 48.21 46.92
N ALA A 178 -11.77 48.38 47.37
CA ALA A 178 -10.60 48.16 46.53
C ALA A 178 -10.46 46.69 46.12
N THR A 179 -10.73 45.76 47.05
CA THR A 179 -10.74 44.32 46.76
C THR A 179 -11.82 43.95 45.76
N PHE A 180 -13.04 44.48 45.90
CA PHE A 180 -14.13 44.20 44.95
C PHE A 180 -13.87 44.79 43.56
N ASP A 181 -13.33 46.01 43.48
CA ASP A 181 -12.94 46.60 42.20
C ASP A 181 -11.88 45.77 41.48
N TYR A 182 -10.88 45.25 42.21
CA TYR A 182 -9.88 44.35 41.65
C TYR A 182 -10.50 43.05 41.11
N LEU A 183 -11.40 42.42 41.88
CA LEU A 183 -12.07 41.19 41.48
C LEU A 183 -12.98 41.41 40.26
N ASN A 184 -13.71 42.53 40.22
CA ASN A 184 -14.56 42.90 39.09
C ASN A 184 -13.73 43.12 37.83
N LYS A 185 -12.62 43.87 37.93
CA LYS A 185 -11.71 44.07 36.80
C LYS A 185 -11.08 42.77 36.32
N SER A 186 -10.76 41.86 37.24
CA SER A 186 -10.26 40.53 36.89
C SER A 186 -11.33 39.72 36.15
N TYR A 187 -12.59 39.79 36.61
CA TYR A 187 -13.72 39.14 35.94
C TYR A 187 -13.95 39.69 34.53
N GLU A 188 -13.97 41.01 34.38
CA GLU A 188 -14.09 41.69 33.08
C GLU A 188 -12.95 41.31 32.12
N THR A 189 -11.73 41.14 32.65
CA THR A 189 -10.60 40.66 31.86
C THR A 189 -10.85 39.25 31.32
N GLN A 190 -11.34 38.33 32.15
CA GLN A 190 -11.68 36.97 31.73
C GLN A 190 -12.86 36.96 30.74
N GLU A 191 -13.88 37.80 30.98
CA GLU A 191 -15.00 37.97 30.05
C GLU A 191 -14.53 38.44 28.67
N GLY A 192 -13.61 39.42 28.62
CA GLY A 192 -13.02 39.87 27.36
C GLY A 192 -12.16 38.79 26.67
N ILE A 193 -11.56 37.85 27.42
CA ILE A 193 -10.87 36.68 26.84
C ILE A 193 -11.88 35.73 26.21
N VAL A 194 -12.99 35.42 26.90
CA VAL A 194 -14.06 34.57 26.39
C VAL A 194 -14.59 35.14 25.08
N GLN A 195 -15.02 36.41 25.07
CA GLN A 195 -15.61 37.04 23.88
C GLN A 195 -14.68 37.00 22.66
N ARG A 196 -13.40 37.37 22.83
CA ARG A 196 -12.41 37.33 21.73
C ARG A 196 -12.12 35.91 21.24
N SER A 197 -12.02 34.96 22.17
CA SER A 197 -11.73 33.56 21.84
C SER A 197 -12.93 32.90 21.16
N THR A 198 -14.16 33.21 21.57
CA THR A 198 -15.38 32.75 20.89
C THR A 198 -15.46 33.28 19.46
N ALA A 199 -15.23 34.59 19.26
CA ALA A 199 -15.22 35.16 17.91
C ALA A 199 -14.14 34.51 17.01
N SER A 200 -12.95 34.26 17.56
CA SER A 200 -11.88 33.59 16.81
C SER A 200 -12.22 32.12 16.52
N LEU A 201 -12.86 31.43 17.46
CA LEU A 201 -13.32 30.05 17.29
C LEU A 201 -14.34 29.96 16.16
N GLU A 202 -15.37 30.81 16.18
CA GLU A 202 -16.41 30.86 15.13
C GLU A 202 -15.80 31.18 13.75
N GLU A 203 -14.81 32.07 13.70
CA GLU A 203 -14.06 32.35 12.47
C GLU A 203 -13.33 31.10 11.95
N GLN A 204 -12.62 30.38 12.82
CA GLN A 204 -11.92 29.15 12.42
C GLN A 204 -12.87 28.04 11.99
N GLU A 205 -14.02 27.89 12.66
CA GLU A 205 -15.07 26.93 12.28
C GLU A 205 -15.64 27.26 10.89
N GLY A 206 -15.92 28.54 10.63
CA GLY A 206 -16.40 29.01 9.34
C GLY A 206 -15.41 28.82 8.19
N ILE A 207 -14.10 28.81 8.46
CA ILE A 207 -13.06 28.50 7.48
C ILE A 207 -12.90 26.99 7.29
N LEU A 208 -12.89 26.22 8.39
CA LEU A 208 -12.62 24.79 8.37
C LEU A 208 -13.71 24.02 7.61
N GLU A 209 -14.99 24.35 7.79
CA GLU A 209 -16.08 23.59 7.17
C GLU A 209 -15.98 23.51 5.64
N PRO A 210 -15.93 24.63 4.88
CA PRO A 210 -15.82 24.57 3.42
C PRO A 210 -14.50 23.93 2.96
N LEU A 211 -13.38 24.23 3.65
CA LEU A 211 -12.07 23.67 3.34
C LEU A 211 -12.05 22.15 3.52
N TYR A 212 -12.66 21.64 4.59
CA TYR A 212 -12.77 20.22 4.86
C TYR A 212 -13.62 19.51 3.80
N LEU A 213 -14.72 20.13 3.36
CA LEU A 213 -15.55 19.57 2.30
C LEU A 213 -14.81 19.49 0.96
N GLU A 214 -14.07 20.54 0.59
CA GLU A 214 -13.24 20.55 -0.61
C GLU A 214 -12.14 19.47 -0.53
N PHE A 215 -11.45 19.40 0.60
CA PHE A 215 -10.42 18.39 0.87
C PHE A 215 -10.98 16.96 0.78
N ALA A 216 -12.16 16.70 1.35
CA ALA A 216 -12.81 15.41 1.28
C ALA A 216 -13.15 15.02 -0.17
N LYS A 217 -13.67 15.98 -0.96
CA LYS A 217 -13.94 15.78 -2.39
C LYS A 217 -12.68 15.46 -3.17
N LYS A 218 -11.61 16.19 -2.91
CA LYS A 218 -10.31 15.96 -3.54
C LYS A 218 -9.76 14.57 -3.22
N CYS A 219 -9.83 14.13 -1.96
CA CYS A 219 -9.39 12.79 -1.57
C CYS A 219 -10.09 11.69 -2.39
N MET A 220 -11.41 11.77 -2.55
CA MET A 220 -12.15 10.76 -3.30
C MET A 220 -11.91 10.82 -4.80
N SER A 221 -11.81 12.03 -5.36
CA SER A 221 -11.47 12.22 -6.77
C SER A 221 -10.10 11.63 -7.10
N GLU A 222 -9.09 11.92 -6.27
CA GLU A 222 -7.74 11.39 -6.44
C GLU A 222 -7.68 9.87 -6.19
N HIS A 223 -8.46 9.34 -5.25
CA HIS A 223 -8.56 7.88 -5.06
C HIS A 223 -9.11 7.20 -6.33
N GLY A 224 -10.16 7.75 -6.94
CA GLY A 224 -10.71 7.28 -8.21
C GLY A 224 -9.70 7.40 -9.37
N ARG A 225 -8.95 8.50 -9.43
CA ARG A 225 -7.89 8.71 -10.42
C ARG A 225 -6.76 7.70 -10.28
N LEU A 226 -6.29 7.43 -9.06
CA LEU A 226 -5.26 6.42 -8.83
C LEU A 226 -5.78 5.01 -9.18
N LEU A 227 -7.03 4.70 -8.86
CA LEU A 227 -7.64 3.43 -9.29
C LEU A 227 -7.62 3.29 -10.82
N SER A 228 -7.93 4.34 -11.59
CA SER A 228 -7.91 4.26 -13.06
C SER A 228 -6.50 4.13 -13.66
N LEU A 229 -5.45 4.50 -12.91
CA LEU A 229 -4.05 4.34 -13.29
C LEU A 229 -3.42 3.01 -12.87
N LEU A 230 -4.13 2.19 -12.09
CA LEU A 230 -3.69 0.87 -11.66
C LEU A 230 -3.48 -0.17 -12.79
N PRO A 231 -4.23 -0.16 -13.91
CA PRO A 231 -4.16 -1.23 -14.91
C PRO A 231 -2.81 -1.48 -15.57
N PRO A 232 -2.05 -0.48 -16.06
CA PRO A 232 -0.77 -0.71 -16.72
C PRO A 232 0.20 -1.53 -15.84
N MET A 233 0.36 -1.12 -14.57
CA MET A 233 1.16 -1.86 -13.59
C MET A 233 0.64 -3.28 -13.36
N THR A 234 -0.67 -3.44 -13.13
CA THR A 234 -1.26 -4.75 -12.82
C THR A 234 -1.15 -5.72 -14.00
N ILE A 235 -1.35 -5.24 -15.23
CA ILE A 235 -1.21 -6.01 -16.46
C ILE A 235 0.24 -6.44 -16.66
N ALA A 236 1.20 -5.54 -16.44
CA ALA A 236 2.62 -5.86 -16.51
C ALA A 236 3.00 -6.96 -15.49
N LEU A 237 2.57 -6.82 -14.24
CA LEU A 237 2.79 -7.83 -13.19
C LEU A 237 2.14 -9.19 -13.55
N ARG A 238 0.94 -9.19 -14.11
CA ARG A 238 0.28 -10.42 -14.59
C ARG A 238 1.06 -11.09 -15.72
N GLY A 239 1.55 -10.30 -16.67
CA GLY A 239 2.39 -10.78 -17.77
C GLY A 239 3.69 -11.44 -17.29
N GLU A 240 4.27 -10.94 -16.20
CA GLU A 240 5.45 -11.54 -15.59
C GLU A 240 5.21 -12.90 -14.93
N LEU A 241 3.96 -13.16 -14.53
CA LEU A 241 3.50 -14.43 -13.96
C LEU A 241 3.00 -15.42 -15.01
N GLY A 242 3.05 -15.05 -16.29
CA GLY A 242 2.56 -15.89 -17.39
C GLY A 242 1.03 -15.91 -17.54
N ASN A 243 0.33 -14.92 -16.96
CA ASN A 243 -1.10 -14.72 -17.15
C ASN A 243 -1.37 -13.81 -18.35
N ASP A 244 -2.64 -13.75 -18.77
CA ASP A 244 -3.09 -12.92 -19.90
C ASP A 244 -2.72 -11.44 -19.71
N GLN A 245 -2.06 -10.90 -20.73
CA GLN A 245 -1.55 -9.52 -20.82
C GLN A 245 -2.57 -8.54 -21.42
N ASP A 246 -3.70 -9.05 -21.92
CA ASP A 246 -4.80 -8.24 -22.41
C ASP A 246 -6.03 -8.56 -21.57
N SER A 247 -6.50 -7.58 -20.80
CA SER A 247 -7.64 -7.78 -19.93
C SER A 247 -8.51 -6.54 -19.97
N GLN A 248 -9.04 -6.21 -21.15
CA GLN A 248 -10.09 -5.21 -21.30
C GLN A 248 -11.23 -5.44 -20.30
N VAL A 249 -11.59 -6.69 -20.04
CA VAL A 249 -12.57 -7.08 -19.00
C VAL A 249 -12.20 -6.54 -17.61
N PHE A 250 -10.92 -6.59 -17.22
CA PHE A 250 -10.45 -6.06 -15.94
C PHE A 250 -10.53 -4.52 -15.92
N ILE A 251 -10.12 -3.87 -17.01
CA ILE A 251 -10.18 -2.41 -17.16
C ILE A 251 -11.64 -1.93 -17.07
N ASP A 252 -12.55 -2.56 -17.81
CA ASP A 252 -13.97 -2.21 -17.83
C ASP A 252 -14.61 -2.41 -16.45
N ALA A 253 -14.32 -3.53 -15.79
CA ALA A 253 -14.83 -3.79 -14.44
C ALA A 253 -14.30 -2.77 -13.42
N LEU A 254 -13.03 -2.37 -13.53
CA LEU A 254 -12.43 -1.36 -12.65
C LEU A 254 -13.08 0.01 -12.86
N ASN A 255 -13.21 0.45 -14.11
CA ASN A 255 -13.84 1.73 -14.44
C ASN A 255 -15.31 1.78 -14.00
N SER A 256 -16.06 0.68 -14.19
CA SER A 256 -17.44 0.60 -13.70
C SER A 256 -17.51 0.73 -12.17
N ASN A 257 -16.58 0.12 -11.43
CA ASN A 257 -16.53 0.28 -9.98
C ASN A 257 -16.17 1.72 -9.55
N ILE A 258 -15.26 2.37 -10.27
CA ILE A 258 -14.90 3.78 -10.03
C ILE A 258 -16.13 4.68 -10.24
N GLU A 259 -16.90 4.47 -11.31
CA GLU A 259 -18.12 5.24 -11.57
C GLU A 259 -19.17 5.07 -10.48
N ILE A 260 -19.38 3.84 -10.00
CA ILE A 260 -20.30 3.54 -8.88
C ILE A 260 -19.84 4.27 -7.61
N MET A 261 -18.54 4.21 -7.31
CA MET A 261 -17.95 4.86 -6.14
C MET A 261 -18.11 6.39 -6.20
N ASN A 262 -17.74 7.00 -7.32
CA ASN A 262 -17.85 8.45 -7.51
C ASN A 262 -19.31 8.91 -7.42
N SER A 263 -20.23 8.20 -8.07
CA SER A 263 -21.67 8.50 -8.01
C SER A 263 -22.22 8.39 -6.58
N ALA A 264 -21.80 7.38 -5.82
CA ALA A 264 -22.21 7.23 -4.43
C ALA A 264 -21.70 8.38 -3.56
N PHE A 265 -20.46 8.82 -3.80
CA PHE A 265 -19.84 9.90 -3.05
C PHE A 265 -20.46 11.27 -3.37
N ASP A 266 -20.67 11.60 -4.64
CA ASP A 266 -21.28 12.88 -5.05
C ASP A 266 -22.67 13.07 -4.42
N ASN A 267 -23.45 11.99 -4.34
CA ASN A 267 -24.76 11.99 -3.70
C ASN A 267 -24.73 12.33 -2.19
N LEU A 268 -23.59 12.16 -1.50
CA LEU A 268 -23.46 12.55 -0.09
C LEU A 268 -23.45 14.07 0.08
N PHE A 269 -22.95 14.82 -0.91
CA PHE A 269 -22.83 16.28 -0.83
C PHE A 269 -24.08 16.99 -1.34
N VAL A 270 -24.79 16.42 -2.32
CA VAL A 270 -26.06 16.97 -2.82
C VAL A 270 -27.14 17.03 -1.74
N ARG A 271 -27.13 16.11 -0.77
CA ARG A 271 -28.10 16.11 0.35
C ARG A 271 -27.85 17.15 1.43
N LYS A 272 -26.67 17.80 1.46
CA LYS A 272 -26.33 18.85 2.43
C LYS A 272 -26.70 20.26 1.92
N GLU A 273 -27.00 20.42 0.63
CA GLU A 273 -27.35 21.71 0.01
C GLU A 273 -28.87 21.94 -0.14
N ALA A 274 -29.71 21.04 0.40
CA ALA A 274 -31.18 21.13 0.40
C ALA A 274 -31.74 21.22 1.82
#